data_AF-A5GJL4-F1
#
_entry.id   AF-A5GJL4-F1
#
_cell.length_a   1.000
_cell.length_b   1.000
_cell.length_c   1.000
_cell.angle_alpha   90.00
_cell.angle_beta   90.00
_cell.angle_gamma   90.00
#
_symmetry.space_group_name_H-M   'P 1'
#
loop_
_entity.id
_entity.type
_entity.pdbx_description
1 polymer ?
#
loop_
_entity_poly.entity_id
_entity_poly.type
_entity_poly.pdbx_seq_one_letter_code
_entity_poly.pdbx_strand_id
1 'polypeptide(L)'
;MCVGLSEVWSRQQDFQSESAKDRRRYLRGKPVPLVRNRLGQLWMVDRHHRLRALLELDRSVTSFGYVIAELDSESREAALEALQARGWLYLFDGRGHGPLPAAELPHSLLGLQDDPYRSLVWKLKKEGVIKPQPLIPYHEFRWGHWLRTRPLPPFSSARLGPALPAARCLARSEAARHLAGWRGLDH
;
A
#
# COMPACT_ATOMS: atom_id res chain seq x y z
N MET A 1 -5.05 6.89 1.89
CA MET A 1 -6.41 6.96 1.28
C MET A 1 -6.72 5.79 0.36
N CYS A 2 -5.73 5.18 -0.29
CA CYS A 2 -5.94 4.10 -1.26
C CYS A 2 -4.98 2.91 -1.06
N VAL A 3 -5.31 1.80 -1.71
CA VAL A 3 -4.48 0.59 -1.89
C VAL A 3 -4.65 0.09 -3.32
N GLY A 4 -3.80 -0.83 -3.76
CA GLY A 4 -4.00 -1.51 -5.04
C GLY A 4 -4.79 -2.81 -4.83
N LEU A 5 -6.03 -2.89 -5.34
CA LEU A 5 -6.89 -4.03 -5.08
C LEU A 5 -6.41 -5.35 -5.70
N SER A 6 -5.59 -5.35 -6.77
CA SER A 6 -5.02 -6.60 -7.30
C SER A 6 -4.17 -7.33 -6.26
N GLU A 7 -3.43 -6.57 -5.45
CA GLU A 7 -2.64 -7.13 -4.36
C GLU A 7 -3.54 -7.63 -3.22
N VAL A 8 -4.63 -6.91 -2.92
CA VAL A 8 -5.62 -7.36 -1.92
C VAL A 8 -6.24 -8.70 -2.33
N TRP A 9 -6.74 -8.82 -3.57
CA TRP A 9 -7.34 -10.06 -4.06
C TRP A 9 -6.33 -11.22 -4.14
N SER A 10 -5.09 -10.95 -4.54
CA SER A 10 -4.03 -11.96 -4.47
C SER A 10 -3.81 -12.47 -3.05
N ARG A 11 -3.86 -11.59 -2.04
CA ARG A 11 -3.75 -12.00 -0.63
C ARG A 11 -4.97 -12.77 -0.15
N GLN A 12 -6.16 -12.44 -0.64
CA GLN A 12 -7.36 -13.21 -0.30
C GLN A 12 -7.26 -14.65 -0.78
N GLN A 13 -6.76 -14.86 -2.01
CA GLN A 13 -6.51 -16.20 -2.54
C GLN A 13 -5.51 -16.97 -1.68
N ASP A 14 -4.40 -16.32 -1.28
CA ASP A 14 -3.44 -16.90 -0.35
C ASP A 14 -4.16 -17.36 0.94
N PHE A 15 -4.94 -16.48 1.58
CA PHE A 15 -5.63 -16.77 2.84
C PHE A 15 -6.75 -17.80 2.76
N GLN A 16 -7.47 -17.87 1.65
CA GLN A 16 -8.52 -18.89 1.46
C GLN A 16 -7.93 -20.30 1.39
N SER A 17 -6.67 -20.44 0.97
CA SER A 17 -5.96 -21.71 0.94
C SER A 17 -5.29 -22.09 2.26
N GLU A 18 -5.23 -21.18 3.24
CA GLU A 18 -4.55 -21.39 4.52
C GLU A 18 -5.48 -21.93 5.60
N SER A 19 -5.00 -22.86 6.44
CA SER A 19 -5.71 -23.23 7.66
C SER A 19 -5.72 -22.08 8.68
N ALA A 20 -6.68 -22.08 9.61
CA ALA A 20 -6.74 -21.07 10.67
C ALA A 20 -5.44 -21.01 11.52
N LYS A 21 -4.79 -22.17 11.73
CA LYS A 21 -3.52 -22.28 12.45
C LYS A 21 -2.38 -21.63 11.67
N ASP A 22 -2.28 -21.91 10.38
CA ASP A 22 -1.23 -21.35 9.51
C ASP A 22 -1.39 -19.84 9.37
N ARG A 23 -2.62 -19.37 9.16
CA ARG A 23 -2.98 -17.95 9.12
C ARG A 23 -2.57 -17.23 10.41
N ARG A 24 -2.88 -17.81 11.59
CA ARG A 24 -2.48 -17.22 12.88
C ARG A 24 -0.96 -17.17 13.04
N ARG A 25 -0.24 -18.23 12.64
CA ARG A 25 1.23 -18.27 12.65
C ARG A 25 1.83 -17.21 11.73
N TYR A 26 1.28 -17.06 10.53
CA TYR A 26 1.69 -16.04 9.57
C TYR A 26 1.51 -14.62 10.12
N LEU A 27 0.36 -14.32 10.72
CA LEU A 27 0.10 -13.00 11.32
C LEU A 27 1.04 -12.68 12.48
N ARG A 28 1.38 -13.69 13.30
CA ARG A 28 2.38 -13.51 14.37
C ARG A 28 3.77 -13.21 13.82
N GLY A 29 4.17 -13.82 12.70
CA GLY A 29 5.46 -13.56 12.06
C GLY A 29 5.55 -12.22 11.33
N LYS A 30 4.42 -11.52 11.16
CA LYS A 30 4.36 -10.23 10.46
C LYS A 30 3.45 -9.24 11.21
N PRO A 31 3.80 -8.89 12.47
CA PRO A 31 2.96 -8.02 13.27
C PRO A 31 2.88 -6.60 12.67
N VAL A 32 1.80 -5.91 13.02
CA VAL A 32 1.45 -4.58 12.52
C VAL A 32 2.21 -3.52 13.31
N PRO A 33 2.98 -2.64 12.65
CA PRO A 33 3.54 -1.48 13.32
C PRO A 33 2.41 -0.46 13.59
N LEU A 34 2.29 -0.08 14.86
CA LEU A 34 1.24 0.80 15.36
C LEU A 34 1.84 2.05 16.02
N VAL A 35 1.15 3.17 15.89
CA VAL A 35 1.40 4.38 16.67
C VAL A 35 0.27 4.53 17.67
N ARG A 36 0.57 4.94 18.91
CA ARG A 36 -0.40 5.09 19.99
C ARG A 36 -0.43 6.52 20.51
N ASN A 37 -1.58 7.07 20.88
CA ASN A 37 -1.66 8.36 21.61
C ASN A 37 -1.96 8.16 23.11
N ARG A 38 -2.06 9.26 23.88
CA ARG A 38 -2.31 9.22 25.33
C ARG A 38 -3.66 8.61 25.71
N LEU A 39 -4.64 8.68 24.80
CA LEU A 39 -5.95 8.04 24.97
C LEU A 39 -5.97 6.56 24.58
N GLY A 40 -4.83 6.00 24.15
CA GLY A 40 -4.72 4.61 23.72
C GLY A 40 -5.27 4.33 22.31
N GLN A 41 -5.63 5.37 21.55
CA GLN A 41 -6.01 5.23 20.14
C GLN A 41 -4.81 4.79 19.31
N LEU A 42 -5.06 4.01 18.25
CA LEU A 42 -4.03 3.34 17.46
C LEU A 42 -4.13 3.71 15.98
N TRP A 43 -2.98 3.93 15.35
CA TRP A 43 -2.84 4.14 13.91
C TRP A 43 -1.91 3.10 13.30
N MET A 44 -2.34 2.50 12.19
CA MET A 44 -1.55 1.55 11.42
C MET A 44 -0.59 2.29 10.49
N VAL A 45 0.69 1.92 10.53
CA VAL A 45 1.70 2.52 9.64
C VAL A 45 1.92 1.68 8.38
N ASP A 46 1.69 0.36 8.46
CA ASP A 46 1.92 -0.55 7.35
C ASP A 46 1.03 -1.81 7.45
N ARG A 47 1.04 -2.66 6.42
CA ARG A 47 0.27 -3.90 6.25
C ARG A 47 -1.17 -3.72 5.77
N HIS A 48 -1.50 -2.54 5.25
CA HIS A 48 -2.83 -2.18 4.75
C HIS A 48 -3.43 -3.21 3.78
N HIS A 49 -2.72 -3.64 2.72
CA HIS A 49 -3.26 -4.63 1.77
C HIS A 49 -3.57 -5.98 2.40
N ARG A 50 -2.68 -6.45 3.29
CA ARG A 50 -2.83 -7.74 3.96
C ARG A 50 -4.06 -7.74 4.86
N LEU A 51 -4.18 -6.71 5.69
CA LEU A 51 -5.27 -6.63 6.65
C LEU A 51 -6.59 -6.26 5.99
N ARG A 52 -6.56 -5.48 4.91
CA ARG A 52 -7.72 -5.24 4.06
C ARG A 52 -8.25 -6.57 3.50
N ALA A 53 -7.37 -7.40 2.96
CA ALA A 53 -7.73 -8.71 2.41
C ALA A 53 -8.40 -9.61 3.47
N LEU A 54 -7.82 -9.69 4.67
CA LEU A 54 -8.41 -10.46 5.77
C LEU A 54 -9.75 -9.91 6.23
N LEU A 55 -9.85 -8.59 6.40
CA LEU A 55 -11.06 -7.95 6.90
C LEU A 55 -12.25 -8.09 5.93
N GLU A 56 -11.97 -8.17 4.63
CA GLU A 56 -12.99 -8.48 3.61
C GLU A 56 -13.44 -9.95 3.64
N LEU A 57 -12.56 -10.89 4.00
CA LEU A 57 -12.91 -12.32 4.14
C LEU A 57 -13.64 -12.61 5.46
N ASP A 58 -13.22 -11.96 6.54
CA ASP A 58 -13.73 -12.18 7.89
C ASP A 58 -13.65 -10.86 8.68
N ARG A 59 -14.81 -10.28 8.98
CA ARG A 59 -14.90 -9.01 9.70
C ARG A 59 -14.51 -9.10 11.17
N SER A 60 -14.41 -10.31 11.72
CA SER A 60 -14.04 -10.57 13.12
C SER A 60 -12.55 -10.85 13.32
N VAL A 61 -11.77 -10.86 12.22
CA VAL A 61 -10.35 -11.22 12.26
C VAL A 61 -9.55 -10.26 13.14
N THR A 62 -8.65 -10.83 13.95
CA THR A 62 -7.68 -10.08 14.75
C THR A 62 -6.26 -10.33 14.25
N SER A 63 -5.36 -9.39 14.53
CA SER A 63 -3.95 -9.49 14.19
C SER A 63 -3.06 -9.10 15.37
N PHE A 64 -1.77 -9.39 15.25
CA PHE A 64 -0.78 -9.00 16.25
C PHE A 64 -0.20 -7.65 15.86
N GLY A 65 -0.05 -6.74 16.82
CA GLY A 65 0.56 -5.43 16.62
C GLY A 65 1.64 -5.14 17.65
N TYR A 66 2.49 -4.17 17.35
CA TYR A 66 3.48 -3.63 18.28
C TYR A 66 3.55 -2.11 18.12
N VAL A 67 3.71 -1.40 19.23
CA VAL A 67 3.78 0.06 19.23
C VAL A 67 5.21 0.48 18.86
N ILE A 68 5.33 1.28 17.80
CA ILE A 68 6.61 1.82 17.31
C ILE A 68 6.87 3.25 17.78
N ALA A 69 5.82 3.96 18.20
CA ALA A 69 5.90 5.32 18.71
C ALA A 69 4.67 5.66 19.54
N GLU A 70 4.87 6.55 20.51
CA GLU A 70 3.80 7.19 21.25
C GLU A 70 3.71 8.68 20.88
N LEU A 71 2.48 9.17 20.76
CA LEU A 71 2.18 10.56 20.46
C LEU A 71 1.65 11.23 21.73
N ASP A 72 2.22 12.38 22.05
CA ASP A 72 1.66 13.30 23.04
C ASP A 72 0.50 14.06 22.39
N SER A 73 -0.62 13.37 22.22
CA SER A 73 -1.86 13.95 21.70
C SER A 73 -3.09 13.33 22.37
N GLU A 74 -4.13 14.14 22.50
CA GLU A 74 -5.41 13.76 23.12
C GLU A 74 -6.58 13.85 22.12
N SER A 75 -6.29 14.13 20.84
CA SER A 75 -7.29 14.13 19.76
C SER A 75 -6.78 13.40 18.52
N ARG A 76 -7.72 13.01 17.65
CA ARG A 76 -7.39 12.39 16.36
C ARG A 76 -6.68 13.40 15.46
N GLU A 77 -7.11 14.65 15.46
CA GLU A 77 -6.59 15.73 14.64
C GLU A 77 -5.11 15.99 14.96
N ALA A 78 -4.79 16.18 16.24
CA ALA A 78 -3.40 16.37 16.69
C ALA A 78 -2.53 15.13 16.42
N ALA A 79 -3.10 13.92 16.57
CA ALA A 79 -2.38 12.69 16.20
C ALA A 79 -2.08 12.64 14.69
N LEU A 80 -3.03 12.99 13.84
CA LEU A 80 -2.85 13.01 12.39
C LEU A 80 -1.83 14.07 11.95
N GLU A 81 -1.85 15.26 12.53
CA GLU A 81 -0.83 16.28 12.31
C GLU A 81 0.57 15.77 12.68
N ALA A 82 0.70 15.12 13.84
CA ALA A 82 1.95 14.53 14.29
C ALA A 82 2.45 13.39 13.38
N LEU A 83 1.55 12.57 12.84
CA LEU A 83 1.88 11.53 11.84
C LEU A 83 2.27 12.15 10.49
N GLN A 84 1.59 13.21 10.07
CA GLN A 84 1.89 13.93 8.83
C GLN A 84 3.27 14.60 8.90
N ALA A 85 3.60 15.25 10.01
CA ALA A 85 4.91 15.87 10.24
C ALA A 85 6.07 14.84 10.19
N ARG A 86 5.80 13.59 10.56
CA ARG A 86 6.75 12.46 10.44
C ARG A 86 6.82 11.84 9.05
N GLY A 87 5.98 12.30 8.11
CA GLY A 87 5.85 11.69 6.79
C GLY A 87 5.26 10.27 6.81
N TRP A 88 4.46 9.94 7.82
CA TRP A 88 3.86 8.61 8.00
C TRP A 88 2.45 8.48 7.41
N LEU A 89 1.95 9.55 6.78
CA LEU A 89 0.67 9.53 6.06
C LEU A 89 0.88 9.58 4.55
N TYR A 90 0.14 8.72 3.83
CA TYR A 90 -0.04 8.82 2.38
C TYR A 90 -1.44 9.36 2.05
N LEU A 91 -1.47 10.66 1.73
CA LEU A 91 -2.69 11.46 1.62
C LEU A 91 -3.17 11.65 0.17
N PHE A 92 -2.88 10.72 -0.74
CA PHE A 92 -3.36 10.78 -2.13
C PHE A 92 -4.46 9.75 -2.35
N ASP A 93 -5.52 10.13 -3.08
CA ASP A 93 -6.69 9.28 -3.38
C ASP A 93 -6.38 8.13 -4.37
N GLY A 94 -7.41 7.35 -4.75
CA GLY A 94 -7.27 6.25 -5.72
C GLY A 94 -6.90 6.68 -7.13
N ARG A 95 -7.13 7.95 -7.48
CA ARG A 95 -6.70 8.60 -8.73
C ARG A 95 -5.37 9.33 -8.54
N GLY A 96 -4.82 9.25 -7.33
CA GLY A 96 -3.75 10.01 -6.69
C GLY A 96 -3.74 11.50 -6.96
N HIS A 97 -4.91 12.12 -6.83
CA HIS A 97 -5.01 13.52 -6.44
C HIS A 97 -4.66 13.66 -4.96
N GLY A 98 -4.00 14.77 -4.63
CA GLY A 98 -3.61 15.09 -3.26
C GLY A 98 -2.36 15.98 -3.22
N PRO A 99 -1.79 16.20 -2.04
CA PRO A 99 -2.25 15.66 -0.76
C PRO A 99 -3.63 16.19 -0.35
N LEU A 100 -4.51 15.30 0.10
CA LEU A 100 -5.81 15.62 0.70
C LEU A 100 -5.66 15.92 2.20
N PRO A 101 -6.61 16.63 2.82
CA PRO A 101 -6.65 16.82 4.26
C PRO A 101 -6.55 15.49 5.02
N ALA A 102 -5.69 15.42 6.05
CA ALA A 102 -5.51 14.21 6.83
C ALA A 102 -6.81 13.72 7.50
N ALA A 103 -7.70 14.65 7.82
CA ALA A 103 -9.02 14.35 8.39
C ALA A 103 -9.84 13.39 7.51
N GLU A 104 -9.65 13.40 6.19
CA GLU A 104 -10.33 12.52 5.24
C GLU A 104 -9.84 11.06 5.28
N LEU A 105 -8.78 10.75 6.04
CA LEU A 105 -8.33 9.37 6.20
C LEU A 105 -9.46 8.49 6.74
N PRO A 106 -9.77 7.37 6.04
CA PRO A 106 -10.85 6.51 6.47
C PRO A 106 -10.53 5.84 7.81
N HIS A 107 -11.55 5.69 8.65
CA HIS A 107 -11.44 5.03 9.95
C HIS A 107 -11.29 3.50 9.85
N SER A 108 -11.50 2.94 8.67
CA SER A 108 -11.42 1.50 8.42
C SER A 108 -10.64 1.24 7.15
N LEU A 109 -9.90 0.12 7.13
CA LEU A 109 -9.26 -0.36 5.91
C LEU A 109 -10.29 -0.55 4.80
N LEU A 110 -11.55 -0.92 5.11
CA LEU A 110 -12.64 -1.09 4.15
C LEU A 110 -13.02 0.20 3.41
N GLY A 111 -12.68 1.37 3.95
CA GLY A 111 -12.89 2.67 3.31
C GLY A 111 -11.77 3.10 2.36
N LEU A 112 -10.68 2.32 2.25
CA LEU A 112 -9.60 2.62 1.31
C LEU A 112 -10.08 2.44 -0.13
N GLN A 113 -9.74 3.41 -0.97
CA GLN A 113 -10.04 3.42 -2.40
C GLN A 113 -9.09 2.48 -3.17
N ASP A 114 -9.47 2.09 -4.38
CA ASP A 114 -8.58 1.41 -5.32
C ASP A 114 -7.69 2.41 -6.06
N ASP A 115 -6.38 2.14 -6.11
CA ASP A 115 -5.41 2.76 -7.02
C ASP A 115 -4.90 1.69 -8.01
N PRO A 116 -5.43 1.67 -9.25
CA PRO A 116 -4.98 0.75 -10.29
C PRO A 116 -3.48 0.82 -10.60
N TYR A 117 -2.86 2.00 -10.44
CA TYR A 117 -1.42 2.14 -10.66
C TYR A 117 -0.61 1.49 -9.53
N ARG A 118 -1.10 1.55 -8.29
CA ARG A 118 -0.51 0.82 -7.16
C ARG A 118 -0.58 -0.70 -7.38
N SER A 119 -1.67 -1.19 -7.99
CA SER A 119 -1.82 -2.58 -8.42
C SER A 119 -0.86 -2.97 -9.56
N LEU A 120 -0.74 -2.10 -10.57
CA LEU A 120 0.16 -2.29 -11.69
C LEU A 120 1.62 -2.41 -11.22
N VAL A 121 2.06 -1.52 -10.33
CA VAL A 121 3.42 -1.54 -9.78
C VAL A 121 3.68 -2.78 -8.93
N TRP A 122 2.70 -3.25 -8.15
CA TRP A 122 2.83 -4.52 -7.43
C TRP A 122 3.11 -5.67 -8.39
N LYS A 123 2.41 -5.73 -9.53
CA LYS A 123 2.64 -6.76 -10.54
C LYS A 123 4.04 -6.64 -11.16
N LEU A 124 4.49 -5.43 -11.51
CA LEU A 124 5.84 -5.19 -12.02
C LEU A 124 6.94 -5.60 -11.03
N LYS A 125 6.73 -5.38 -9.73
CA LYS A 125 7.64 -5.86 -8.67
C LYS A 125 7.64 -7.38 -8.57
N LYS A 126 6.48 -8.04 -8.64
CA LYS A 126 6.40 -9.51 -8.66
C LYS A 126 7.12 -10.11 -9.87
N GLU A 127 7.13 -9.41 -11.00
CA GLU A 127 7.84 -9.81 -12.22
C GLU A 127 9.34 -9.44 -12.21
N GLY A 128 9.84 -8.82 -11.14
CA GLY A 128 11.24 -8.41 -11.02
C GLY A 128 11.64 -7.21 -11.87
N VAL A 129 10.70 -6.55 -12.54
CA VAL A 129 10.95 -5.38 -13.40
C VAL A 129 11.38 -4.18 -12.57
N ILE A 130 10.81 -4.02 -11.37
CA ILE A 130 11.17 -2.99 -10.40
C ILE A 130 11.82 -3.67 -9.19
N LYS A 131 13.06 -3.28 -8.86
CA LYS A 131 13.77 -3.79 -7.67
C LYS A 131 13.12 -3.24 -6.39
N PRO A 132 12.75 -4.07 -5.41
CA PRO A 132 12.22 -3.60 -4.13
C PRO A 132 13.20 -2.67 -3.39
N GLN A 133 12.68 -1.58 -2.83
CA GLN A 133 13.44 -0.64 -2.01
C GLN A 133 12.77 -0.49 -0.64
N PRO A 134 13.04 -1.40 0.32
CA PRO A 134 12.29 -1.46 1.59
C PRO A 134 12.50 -0.24 2.50
N LEU A 135 13.61 0.49 2.31
CA LEU A 135 13.95 1.69 3.09
C LEU A 135 13.35 2.97 2.50
N ILE A 136 12.69 2.90 1.33
CA ILE A 136 12.10 4.07 0.67
C ILE A 136 10.59 4.08 0.95
N PRO A 137 10.08 5.04 1.73
CA PRO A 137 8.66 5.14 2.00
C PRO A 137 7.86 5.32 0.72
N TYR A 138 6.73 4.63 0.65
CA TYR A 138 5.77 4.72 -0.45
C TYR A 138 6.38 4.42 -1.83
N HIS A 139 7.39 3.54 -1.88
CA HIS A 139 8.13 3.19 -3.09
C HIS A 139 7.20 2.85 -4.28
N GLU A 140 6.20 2.01 -4.04
CA GLU A 140 5.26 1.61 -5.09
C GLU A 140 4.35 2.75 -5.54
N PHE A 141 3.97 3.65 -4.64
CA PHE A 141 3.15 4.81 -4.98
C PHE A 141 3.93 5.84 -5.79
N ARG A 142 5.24 6.01 -5.53
CA ARG A 142 6.11 6.88 -6.35
C ARG A 142 6.18 6.37 -7.80
N TRP A 143 6.37 5.07 -7.99
CA TRP A 143 6.29 4.44 -9.31
C TRP A 143 4.90 4.56 -9.94
N GLY A 144 3.84 4.38 -9.14
CA GLY A 144 2.46 4.48 -9.61
C GLY A 144 2.13 5.88 -10.11
N HIS A 145 2.57 6.91 -9.38
CA HIS A 145 2.41 8.31 -9.77
C HIS A 145 3.16 8.61 -11.08
N TRP A 146 4.40 8.15 -11.22
CA TRP A 146 5.14 8.32 -12.48
C TRP A 146 4.46 7.62 -13.66
N LEU A 147 4.04 6.35 -13.50
CA LEU A 147 3.33 5.61 -14.56
C LEU A 147 2.01 6.28 -14.97
N ARG A 148 1.33 6.95 -14.03
CA ARG A 148 0.08 7.69 -14.30
C ARG A 148 0.27 8.87 -15.26
N THR A 149 1.48 9.39 -15.37
CA THR A 149 1.80 10.47 -16.32
C THR A 149 2.17 9.95 -17.71
N ARG A 150 2.08 8.64 -17.96
CA ARG A 150 2.51 8.00 -19.21
C ARG A 150 1.31 7.51 -20.03
N PRO A 151 1.44 7.46 -21.36
CA PRO A 151 0.39 6.91 -22.21
C PRO A 151 0.31 5.40 -21.98
N LEU A 152 -0.71 4.97 -21.24
CA LEU A 152 -1.06 3.57 -21.03
C LEU A 152 -2.47 3.32 -21.58
N PRO A 153 -2.74 2.15 -22.18
CA PRO A 153 -4.09 1.79 -22.56
C PRO A 153 -4.98 1.67 -21.32
N PRO A 154 -6.32 1.85 -21.45
CA PRO A 154 -7.24 1.71 -20.34
C PRO A 154 -7.11 0.37 -19.60
N PHE A 155 -7.04 0.42 -18.27
CA PHE A 155 -6.89 -0.73 -17.40
C PHE A 155 -7.53 -0.48 -16.03
N SER A 156 -7.64 -1.53 -15.21
CA SER A 156 -8.10 -1.46 -13.83
C SER A 156 -7.36 -2.47 -12.97
N SER A 157 -7.48 -2.40 -11.64
CA SER A 157 -6.95 -3.45 -10.76
C SER A 157 -7.48 -4.84 -11.13
N ALA A 158 -8.71 -4.96 -11.62
CA ALA A 158 -9.28 -6.25 -12.03
C ALA A 158 -8.67 -6.76 -13.35
N ARG A 159 -8.16 -5.86 -14.19
CA ARG A 159 -7.65 -6.18 -15.52
C ARG A 159 -6.40 -5.36 -15.84
N LEU A 160 -5.25 -5.79 -15.30
CA LEU A 160 -3.94 -5.17 -15.55
C LEU A 160 -3.37 -5.49 -16.94
N GLY A 161 -3.81 -6.60 -17.55
CA GLY A 161 -3.30 -7.15 -18.82
C GLY A 161 -3.03 -6.12 -19.92
N PRO A 162 -3.98 -5.21 -20.24
CA PRO A 162 -3.80 -4.21 -21.29
C PRO A 162 -2.59 -3.29 -21.07
N ALA A 163 -2.36 -2.84 -19.83
CA ALA A 163 -1.31 -1.86 -19.53
C ALA A 163 0.07 -2.50 -19.29
N LEU A 164 0.13 -3.79 -18.95
CA LEU A 164 1.38 -4.46 -18.55
C LEU A 164 2.50 -4.38 -19.61
N PRO A 165 2.27 -4.65 -20.91
CA PRO A 165 3.32 -4.57 -21.92
C PRO A 165 3.97 -3.17 -21.98
N ALA A 166 3.15 -2.13 -22.07
CA ALA A 166 3.63 -0.74 -22.11
C ALA A 166 4.31 -0.34 -20.80
N ALA A 167 3.73 -0.71 -19.66
CA ALA A 167 4.29 -0.41 -18.34
C ALA A 167 5.66 -1.06 -18.11
N ARG A 168 5.89 -2.29 -18.61
CA ARG A 168 7.21 -2.94 -18.58
C ARG A 168 8.24 -2.18 -19.41
N CYS A 169 7.90 -1.83 -20.65
CA CYS A 169 8.79 -1.06 -21.52
C CYS A 169 9.16 0.28 -20.88
N LEU A 170 8.16 1.01 -20.37
CA LEU A 170 8.36 2.27 -19.66
C LEU A 170 9.27 2.09 -18.44
N ALA A 171 9.00 1.10 -17.57
CA ALA A 171 9.77 0.89 -16.36
C ALA A 171 11.23 0.48 -16.59
N ARG A 172 11.56 -0.07 -17.77
CA ARG A 172 12.94 -0.39 -18.19
C ARG A 172 13.62 0.74 -18.95
N SER A 173 12.87 1.69 -19.51
CA SER A 173 13.41 2.81 -20.28
C SER A 173 14.23 3.79 -19.43
N GLU A 174 15.09 4.57 -20.10
CA GLU A 174 15.83 5.70 -19.52
C GLU A 174 14.91 6.74 -18.85
N ALA A 175 13.66 6.87 -19.30
CA ALA A 175 12.69 7.80 -18.70
C ALA A 175 12.40 7.48 -17.23
N ALA A 176 12.67 6.26 -16.78
CA ALA A 176 12.48 5.81 -15.40
C ALA A 176 13.77 5.81 -14.55
N ARG A 177 14.94 6.18 -15.11
CA ARG A 177 16.25 6.05 -14.43
C ARG A 177 16.37 6.75 -13.09
N HIS A 178 15.60 7.83 -12.90
CA HIS A 178 15.59 8.62 -11.67
C HIS A 178 14.75 7.98 -10.55
N LEU A 179 13.98 6.94 -10.86
CA LEU A 179 13.16 6.24 -9.88
C LEU A 179 13.96 5.16 -9.18
N ALA A 180 13.91 5.17 -7.85
CA ALA A 180 14.60 4.17 -7.06
C ALA A 180 14.13 2.75 -7.42
N GLY A 181 15.07 1.82 -7.50
CA GLY A 181 14.79 0.44 -7.89
C GLY A 181 14.61 0.23 -9.40
N TRP A 182 14.88 1.24 -10.22
CA TRP A 182 15.09 1.06 -11.66
C TRP A 182 16.26 0.11 -11.92
N ARG A 183 16.08 -0.79 -12.88
CA ARG A 183 17.11 -1.74 -13.33
C ARG A 183 17.68 -1.40 -14.71
N GLY A 184 16.96 -0.61 -15.49
CA GLY A 184 17.28 -0.37 -16.89
C GLY A 184 16.86 -1.52 -17.80
N LEU A 185 17.36 -1.44 -19.03
CA LEU A 185 17.33 -2.51 -19.99
C LEU A 185 18.49 -3.45 -19.64
N ASP A 186 18.28 -4.38 -18.70
CA ASP A 186 19.22 -5.50 -18.56
C ASP A 186 19.25 -6.25 -19.92
N HIS A 187 20.45 -6.36 -20.50
CA HIS A 187 20.77 -7.02 -21.77
C HIS A 187 20.40 -8.51 -21.80
#